data_AF-A0A662H5N9-F1
#
_entry.id   AF-A0A662H5N9-F1
#
_cell.length_a   1.000
_cell.length_b   1.000
_cell.length_c   1.000
_cell.angle_alpha   90.00
_cell.angle_beta   90.00
_cell.angle_gamma   90.00
#
_symmetry.space_group_name_H-M   'P 1'
#
loop_
_entity.id
_entity.type
_entity.pdbx_description
1 polymer ?
#
loop_
_entity_poly.entity_id
_entity_poly.type
_entity_poly.pdbx_seq_one_letter_code
_entity_poly.pdbx_strand_id
1 'polypeptide(L)'
;MSQLKIFDPSLEGEFAKAIRELLRRDGEEVAKRCGVVYLPPRPKKGHGRFIVNLLTKTYSVELDKREIVDLIAGREIRGEIALLIARYLCYSSGGGRKEDWIPYDQFPGSKRYRSLFDRYVIRPFARSFGYDPERYKAVCKRLGGKRERLGGLSYSFNFLPRVRILTQLWKAKK
;
A
#
# COMPACT_ATOMS: atom_id res chain seq x y z
N MET A 1 3.47 -21.88 16.12
CA MET A 1 2.99 -22.84 15.09
C MET A 1 1.52 -22.60 14.81
N SER A 2 1.20 -21.93 13.70
CA SER A 2 -0.13 -21.90 13.09
C SER A 2 0.10 -21.63 11.62
N GLN A 3 0.31 -22.72 10.87
CA GLN A 3 0.42 -22.68 9.42
C GLN A 3 -0.98 -22.41 8.87
N LEU A 4 -1.22 -21.19 8.37
CA LEU A 4 -2.36 -20.92 7.52
C LEU A 4 -2.07 -21.48 6.12
N LYS A 5 -2.26 -22.80 5.95
CA LYS A 5 -2.27 -23.46 4.65
C LYS A 5 -3.70 -23.50 4.12
N ILE A 6 -4.20 -22.39 3.59
CA ILE A 6 -5.40 -22.38 2.76
C ILE A 6 -5.08 -21.52 1.54
N PHE A 7 -4.36 -22.13 0.59
CA PHE A 7 -3.72 -21.54 -0.59
C PHE A 7 -2.60 -20.53 -0.28
N ASP A 8 -1.36 -21.02 -0.19
CA ASP A 8 -0.19 -20.14 -0.20
C ASP A 8 0.82 -20.66 -1.23
N PRO A 9 0.75 -20.21 -2.50
CA PRO A 9 1.98 -20.11 -3.26
C PRO A 9 2.93 -19.24 -2.43
N SER A 10 4.19 -19.63 -2.26
CA SER A 10 5.12 -18.86 -1.42
C SER A 10 5.07 -17.38 -1.81
N LEU A 11 5.17 -16.47 -0.83
CA LEU A 11 5.19 -15.01 -1.09
C LEU A 11 6.16 -14.65 -2.23
N GLU A 12 7.30 -15.35 -2.30
CA GLU A 12 8.28 -15.23 -3.37
C GLU A 12 7.75 -15.71 -4.73
N GLY A 13 7.00 -16.81 -4.78
CA GLY A 13 6.33 -17.30 -5.99
C GLY A 13 5.27 -16.33 -6.52
N GLU A 14 4.46 -15.75 -5.63
CA GLU A 14 3.48 -14.72 -6.01
C GLU A 14 4.15 -13.43 -6.47
N PHE A 15 5.24 -13.03 -5.82
CA PHE A 15 6.04 -11.88 -6.23
C PHE A 15 6.66 -12.12 -7.61
N ALA A 16 7.30 -13.26 -7.83
CA ALA A 16 7.89 -13.63 -9.12
C ALA A 16 6.82 -13.70 -10.23
N LYS A 17 5.62 -14.18 -9.91
CA LYS A 17 4.47 -14.15 -10.84
C LYS A 17 4.06 -12.72 -11.19
N ALA A 18 3.95 -11.82 -10.21
CA ALA A 18 3.63 -10.42 -10.45
C ALA A 18 4.71 -9.72 -11.30
N ILE A 19 6.00 -9.94 -11.03
CA ILE A 19 7.09 -9.39 -11.83
C ILE A 19 7.03 -9.90 -13.29
N ARG A 20 6.82 -11.21 -13.50
CA ARG A 20 6.65 -11.78 -14.86
C ARG A 20 5.49 -11.16 -15.63
N GLU A 21 4.41 -10.84 -14.94
CA GLU A 21 3.26 -10.15 -15.51
C GLU A 21 3.60 -8.69 -15.88
N LEU A 22 4.35 -7.98 -15.04
CA LEU A 22 4.81 -6.60 -15.33
C LEU A 22 5.73 -6.53 -16.55
N LEU A 23 6.63 -7.51 -16.71
CA LEU A 23 7.56 -7.55 -17.84
C LEU A 23 6.87 -7.62 -19.21
N ARG A 24 5.60 -8.04 -19.25
CA ARG A 24 4.79 -8.16 -20.47
C ARG A 24 3.93 -6.93 -20.75
N ARG A 25 3.94 -5.93 -19.87
CA ARG A 25 3.10 -4.73 -19.97
C ARG A 25 3.89 -3.54 -20.48
N ASP A 26 3.18 -2.62 -21.11
CA ASP A 26 3.75 -1.33 -21.47
C ASP A 26 3.99 -0.48 -20.20
N GLY A 27 5.22 0.01 -20.04
CA GLY A 27 5.63 0.73 -18.85
C GLY A 27 4.93 2.08 -18.69
N GLU A 28 4.71 2.80 -19.80
CA GLU A 28 4.03 4.10 -19.78
C GLU A 28 2.54 3.95 -19.43
N GLU A 29 1.88 2.91 -19.96
CA GLU A 29 0.51 2.57 -19.62
C GLU A 29 0.37 2.21 -18.13
N VAL A 30 1.27 1.37 -17.60
CA VAL A 30 1.30 1.03 -16.16
C VAL A 30 1.53 2.28 -15.32
N ALA A 31 2.45 3.16 -15.70
CA ALA A 31 2.71 4.42 -15.00
C ALA A 31 1.46 5.30 -14.96
N LYS A 32 0.85 5.55 -16.11
CA LYS A 32 -0.38 6.34 -16.23
C LYS A 32 -1.51 5.74 -15.42
N ARG A 33 -1.66 4.41 -15.41
CA ARG A 33 -2.73 3.71 -14.68
C ARG A 33 -2.48 3.70 -13.17
N CYS A 34 -1.25 3.57 -12.71
CA CYS A 34 -0.96 3.52 -11.29
C CYS A 34 -0.66 4.91 -10.69
N GLY A 35 -0.50 5.95 -11.51
CA GLY A 35 -0.04 7.25 -11.02
C GLY A 35 1.38 7.19 -10.48
N VAL A 36 2.23 6.35 -11.06
CA VAL A 36 3.65 6.19 -10.72
C VAL A 36 4.51 6.77 -11.83
N VAL A 37 5.80 6.98 -11.57
CA VAL A 37 6.75 7.37 -12.61
C VAL A 37 7.37 6.11 -13.21
N TYR A 38 7.40 6.02 -14.55
CA TYR A 38 8.19 5.03 -15.26
C TYR A 38 9.45 5.69 -15.83
N LEU A 39 10.58 5.03 -15.67
CA LEU A 39 11.85 5.43 -16.24
C LEU A 39 12.24 4.37 -17.28
N PRO A 40 12.21 4.69 -18.59
CA PRO A 40 12.56 3.73 -19.63
C PRO A 40 14.05 3.33 -19.55
N PRO A 41 14.42 2.16 -20.09
CA PRO A 41 15.79 1.66 -20.08
C PRO A 41 16.74 2.59 -20.84
N ARG A 42 18.01 2.68 -20.41
CA ARG A 42 19.08 3.43 -21.08
C ARG A 42 20.27 2.51 -21.38
N PRO A 43 20.72 2.30 -22.64
CA PRO A 43 20.07 2.54 -23.96
C PRO A 43 18.93 1.53 -24.24
N LYS A 44 18.27 1.55 -25.42
CA LYS A 44 17.01 0.83 -25.82
C LYS A 44 16.95 -0.71 -25.63
N LYS A 45 17.84 -1.34 -24.87
CA LYS A 45 17.80 -2.76 -24.50
C LYS A 45 17.42 -2.89 -23.03
N GLY A 46 16.55 -3.85 -22.70
CA GLY A 46 16.13 -4.16 -21.33
C GLY A 46 14.76 -3.59 -20.97
N HIS A 47 14.42 -3.69 -19.70
CA HIS A 47 13.18 -3.16 -19.11
C HIS A 47 13.48 -1.91 -18.28
N GLY A 48 12.54 -0.98 -18.26
CA GLY A 48 12.66 0.21 -17.41
C GLY A 48 12.43 -0.09 -15.93
N ARG A 49 12.27 0.96 -15.14
CA ARG A 49 11.97 0.86 -13.71
C ARG A 49 10.83 1.78 -13.30
N PHE A 50 10.12 1.41 -12.24
CA PHE A 50 9.04 2.23 -11.69
C PHE A 50 9.45 2.87 -10.37
N ILE A 51 9.11 4.14 -10.19
CA ILE A 51 9.24 4.85 -8.91
C ILE A 51 7.87 4.90 -8.25
N VAL A 52 7.75 4.21 -7.11
CA VAL A 52 6.49 4.01 -6.40
C VAL A 52 6.58 4.56 -5.00
N ASN A 53 5.67 5.46 -4.64
CA ASN A 53 5.50 5.90 -3.26
C ASN A 53 4.56 4.95 -2.52
N LEU A 54 4.98 4.48 -1.35
CA LEU A 54 4.14 3.78 -0.39
C LEU A 54 4.20 4.54 0.94
N LEU A 55 3.09 5.19 1.28
CA LEU A 55 3.00 6.14 2.39
C LEU A 55 4.14 7.17 2.34
N THR A 56 5.04 7.19 3.33
CA THR A 56 6.16 8.14 3.43
C THR A 56 7.45 7.61 2.80
N LYS A 57 7.43 6.46 2.13
CA LYS A 57 8.61 5.82 1.56
C LYS A 57 8.52 5.77 0.03
N THR A 58 9.67 5.83 -0.61
CA THR A 58 9.79 5.73 -2.07
C THR A 58 10.62 4.51 -2.43
N TYR A 59 10.10 3.74 -3.38
CA TYR A 59 10.69 2.49 -3.83
C TYR A 59 10.98 2.55 -5.33
N SER A 60 12.04 1.89 -5.75
CA SER A 60 12.32 1.59 -7.15
C SER A 60 12.01 0.12 -7.43
N VAL A 61 11.20 -0.15 -8.45
CA VAL A 61 10.96 -1.51 -8.97
C VAL A 61 11.84 -1.69 -10.19
N GLU A 62 12.95 -2.41 -10.02
CA GLU A 62 13.97 -2.63 -11.03
C GLU A 62 13.64 -3.91 -11.82
N LEU A 63 13.01 -3.77 -13.00
CA LEU A 63 12.42 -4.91 -13.72
C LEU A 63 13.47 -5.92 -14.22
N ASP A 64 14.61 -5.45 -14.74
CA ASP A 64 15.67 -6.32 -15.24
C ASP A 64 16.28 -7.19 -14.12
N LYS A 65 16.44 -6.60 -12.93
CA LYS A 65 16.99 -7.27 -11.75
C LYS A 65 15.94 -8.04 -10.95
N ARG A 66 14.65 -7.77 -11.19
CA ARG A 66 13.50 -8.37 -10.49
C ARG A 66 13.53 -8.09 -8.98
N GLU A 67 14.01 -6.91 -8.60
CA GLU A 67 14.15 -6.47 -7.22
C GLU A 67 13.34 -5.20 -6.98
N ILE A 68 12.99 -4.96 -5.71
CA ILE A 68 12.41 -3.70 -5.26
C ILE A 68 13.33 -3.09 -4.22
N VAL A 69 13.78 -1.86 -4.44
CA VAL A 69 14.77 -1.17 -3.60
C VAL A 69 14.09 -0.02 -2.87
N ASP A 70 14.26 0.06 -1.55
CA ASP A 70 13.93 1.27 -0.77
C ASP A 70 14.96 2.34 -1.14
N LEU A 71 14.54 3.41 -1.83
CA LEU A 71 15.47 4.40 -2.39
C LEU A 71 16.20 5.23 -1.34
N ILE A 72 15.63 5.33 -0.13
CA ILE A 72 16.27 6.07 0.97
C ILE A 72 17.25 5.15 1.70
N ALA A 73 16.85 3.91 1.97
CA ALA A 73 17.71 2.95 2.66
C ALA A 73 18.76 2.29 1.74
N GLY A 74 18.61 2.39 0.42
CA GLY A 74 19.54 1.84 -0.57
C GLY A 74 19.61 0.30 -0.59
N ARG A 75 18.55 -0.39 -0.10
CA ARG A 75 18.54 -1.86 0.01
C ARG A 75 17.29 -2.49 -0.59
N GLU A 76 17.46 -3.71 -1.09
CA GLU A 76 16.34 -4.56 -1.52
C GLU A 76 15.37 -4.81 -0.35
N ILE A 77 14.08 -4.81 -0.68
CA ILE A 77 13.01 -5.27 0.20
C ILE A 77 12.39 -6.55 -0.34
N ARG A 78 11.99 -7.43 0.57
CA ARG A 78 11.28 -8.69 0.28
C ARG A 78 10.01 -8.81 1.11
N GLY A 79 9.23 -9.86 0.83
CA GLY A 79 8.02 -10.17 1.58
C GLY A 79 6.81 -9.33 1.17
N GLU A 80 5.96 -9.01 2.13
CA GLU A 80 4.61 -8.50 1.91
C GLU A 80 4.60 -7.12 1.25
N ILE A 81 5.55 -6.24 1.60
CA ILE A 81 5.66 -4.91 0.99
C ILE A 81 6.07 -5.02 -0.48
N ALA A 82 7.06 -5.87 -0.79
CA ALA A 82 7.49 -6.07 -2.17
C ALA A 82 6.36 -6.66 -3.03
N LEU A 83 5.65 -7.66 -2.49
CA LEU A 83 4.49 -8.25 -3.14
C LEU A 83 3.35 -7.23 -3.35
N LEU A 84 3.06 -6.40 -2.34
CA LEU A 84 2.05 -5.36 -2.42
C LEU A 84 2.35 -4.36 -3.55
N ILE A 85 3.59 -3.87 -3.63
CA ILE A 85 4.02 -2.93 -4.68
C ILE A 85 3.92 -3.59 -6.05
N ALA A 86 4.41 -4.82 -6.21
CA ALA A 86 4.34 -5.53 -7.49
C ALA A 86 2.88 -5.75 -7.94
N ARG A 87 2.00 -6.20 -7.02
CA ARG A 87 0.57 -6.38 -7.31
C ARG A 87 -0.14 -5.08 -7.64
N TYR A 88 0.23 -3.98 -6.99
CA TYR A 88 -0.33 -2.66 -7.28
C TYR A 88 -0.07 -2.27 -8.74
N LEU A 89 1.18 -2.42 -9.20
CA LEU A 89 1.56 -2.14 -10.59
C LEU A 89 0.83 -3.07 -11.59
N CYS A 90 0.63 -4.35 -11.23
CA CYS A 90 -0.07 -5.30 -12.11
C CYS A 90 -1.56 -5.02 -12.24
N TYR A 91 -2.25 -4.79 -11.12
CA TYR A 91 -3.70 -4.97 -11.03
C TYR A 91 -4.49 -3.71 -10.72
N SER A 92 -3.82 -2.57 -10.47
CA SER A 92 -4.55 -1.31 -10.30
C SER A 92 -5.34 -0.99 -11.58
N SER A 93 -6.62 -0.68 -11.45
CA SER A 93 -7.50 -0.35 -12.58
C SER A 93 -7.46 1.13 -12.99
N GLY A 94 -6.71 1.95 -12.26
CA GLY A 94 -6.67 3.41 -12.47
C GLY A 94 -7.65 4.21 -11.62
N GLY A 95 -7.45 5.53 -11.62
CA GLY A 95 -8.27 6.50 -10.89
C GLY A 95 -9.34 7.08 -11.81
N GLY A 96 -10.59 6.71 -11.59
CA GLY A 96 -11.73 7.23 -12.38
C GLY A 96 -13.09 7.09 -11.72
N ARG A 97 -13.16 6.56 -10.49
CA ARG A 97 -14.40 6.50 -9.70
C ARG A 97 -14.37 7.56 -8.60
N LYS A 98 -15.57 8.02 -8.26
CA LYS A 98 -15.83 8.96 -7.17
C LYS A 98 -15.14 8.48 -5.88
N GLU A 99 -14.39 9.37 -5.25
CA GLU A 99 -13.59 9.10 -4.04
C GLU A 99 -14.48 9.04 -2.78
N ASP A 100 -15.40 8.08 -2.71
CA ASP A 100 -16.14 7.83 -1.48
C ASP A 100 -15.37 6.89 -0.55
N TRP A 101 -15.45 7.16 0.75
CA TRP A 101 -14.80 6.32 1.77
C TRP A 101 -15.57 5.03 1.98
N ILE A 102 -14.91 3.90 1.76
CA ILE A 102 -15.49 2.57 1.99
C ILE A 102 -14.94 2.01 3.31
N PRO A 103 -15.79 1.75 4.32
CA PRO A 103 -15.39 1.05 5.54
C PRO A 103 -14.83 -0.35 5.25
N TYR A 104 -13.86 -0.79 6.06
CA TYR A 104 -13.20 -2.09 5.86
C TYR A 104 -14.17 -3.28 5.76
N ASP A 105 -15.23 -3.30 6.57
CA ASP A 105 -16.22 -4.37 6.62
C ASP A 105 -17.15 -4.42 5.40
N GLN A 106 -17.14 -3.39 4.55
CA GLN A 106 -17.85 -3.35 3.28
C GLN A 106 -17.01 -3.90 2.11
N PHE A 107 -15.71 -4.15 2.29
CA PHE A 107 -14.90 -4.75 1.23
C PHE A 107 -15.33 -6.21 0.97
N PRO A 108 -15.44 -6.64 -0.31
CA PRO A 108 -15.66 -8.04 -0.64
C PRO A 108 -14.63 -8.96 0.04
N GLY A 109 -15.10 -9.98 0.75
CA GLY A 109 -14.23 -10.94 1.45
C GLY A 109 -13.63 -10.46 2.78
N SER A 110 -13.88 -9.21 3.20
CA SER A 110 -13.33 -8.62 4.44
C SER A 110 -13.66 -9.43 5.71
N LYS A 111 -14.86 -10.05 5.73
CA LYS A 111 -15.35 -10.87 6.85
C LYS A 111 -14.37 -11.99 7.22
N ARG A 112 -13.75 -12.66 6.24
CA ARG A 112 -12.79 -13.75 6.47
C ARG A 112 -11.52 -13.27 7.17
N TYR A 113 -11.14 -12.01 6.97
CA TYR A 113 -9.93 -11.42 7.52
C TYR A 113 -10.19 -10.52 8.74
N ARG A 114 -11.44 -10.43 9.23
CA ARG A 114 -11.83 -9.52 10.30
C ARG A 114 -11.03 -9.73 11.59
N SER A 115 -10.78 -10.98 11.98
CA SER A 115 -9.99 -11.30 13.18
C SER A 115 -8.53 -10.88 13.06
N LEU A 116 -7.94 -11.03 11.87
CA LEU A 116 -6.58 -10.60 11.58
C LEU A 116 -6.50 -9.07 11.54
N PHE A 117 -7.46 -8.40 10.92
CA PHE A 117 -7.55 -6.94 10.89
C PHE A 117 -7.71 -6.35 12.30
N ASP A 118 -8.55 -6.95 13.15
CA ASP A 118 -8.67 -6.54 14.55
C ASP A 118 -7.34 -6.68 15.30
N ARG A 119 -6.71 -7.84 15.19
CA ARG A 119 -5.45 -8.17 15.89
C ARG A 119 -4.28 -7.28 15.47
N TYR A 120 -4.12 -7.06 14.16
CA TYR A 120 -2.93 -6.43 13.60
C TYR A 120 -3.12 -4.94 13.27
N VAL A 121 -4.35 -4.45 13.17
CA VAL A 121 -4.64 -3.04 12.84
C VAL A 121 -5.38 -2.33 13.98
N ILE A 122 -6.57 -2.80 14.34
CA ILE A 122 -7.44 -2.07 15.29
C ILE A 122 -6.85 -2.04 16.71
N ARG A 123 -6.45 -3.18 17.27
CA ARG A 123 -5.91 -3.23 18.65
C ARG A 123 -4.59 -2.47 18.80
N PRO A 124 -3.59 -2.59 17.90
CA PRO A 124 -2.38 -1.78 17.98
C PRO A 124 -2.66 -0.29 17.86
N PHE A 125 -3.57 0.10 16.96
CA PHE A 125 -3.97 1.49 16.78
C PHE A 125 -4.64 2.06 18.04
N ALA A 126 -5.61 1.34 18.60
CA ALA A 126 -6.28 1.72 19.84
C ALA A 126 -5.32 1.79 21.05
N ARG A 127 -4.38 0.85 21.17
CA ARG A 127 -3.35 0.91 22.23
C ARG A 127 -2.42 2.13 22.08
N SER A 128 -2.13 2.53 20.85
CA SER A 128 -1.21 3.65 20.57
C SER A 128 -1.85 5.02 20.77
N PHE A 129 -3.16 5.13 20.52
CA PHE A 129 -3.84 6.43 20.38
C PHE A 129 -5.14 6.58 21.19
N GLY A 130 -5.71 5.48 21.69
CA GLY A 130 -7.05 5.45 22.32
C GLY A 130 -7.18 6.39 23.53
N TYR A 131 -6.11 6.55 24.30
CA TYR A 131 -6.06 7.43 25.48
C TYR A 131 -5.34 8.75 25.23
N ASP A 132 -4.80 8.98 24.03
CA ASP A 132 -4.03 10.18 23.69
C ASP A 132 -4.39 10.70 22.28
N PRO A 133 -5.52 11.41 22.16
CA PRO A 133 -5.98 11.97 20.89
C PRO A 133 -5.05 13.06 20.33
N GLU A 134 -4.28 13.76 21.17
CA GLU A 134 -3.35 14.80 20.72
C GLU A 134 -2.12 14.17 20.06
N ARG A 135 -1.58 13.09 20.64
CA ARG A 135 -0.53 12.30 19.99
C ARG A 135 -0.97 11.77 18.63
N TYR A 136 -2.22 11.31 18.52
CA TYR A 136 -2.78 10.89 17.24
C TYR A 136 -2.74 12.02 16.20
N LYS A 137 -3.26 13.21 16.53
CA LYS A 137 -3.22 14.38 15.62
C LYS A 137 -1.78 14.74 15.22
N ALA A 138 -0.86 14.78 16.18
CA ALA A 138 0.53 15.13 15.93
C ALA A 138 1.22 14.14 14.97
N VAL A 139 1.04 12.84 15.19
CA VAL A 139 1.59 11.79 14.33
C VAL A 139 0.97 11.84 12.93
N CYS A 140 -0.35 12.00 12.83
CA CYS A 140 -1.01 12.13 11.52
C CYS A 140 -0.47 13.32 10.72
N LYS A 141 -0.32 14.50 11.35
CA LYS A 141 0.27 15.67 10.69
C LYS A 141 1.71 15.40 10.25
N ARG A 142 2.54 14.78 11.09
CA ARG A 142 3.94 14.45 10.76
C ARG A 142 4.06 13.47 9.59
N LEU A 143 3.10 12.57 9.42
CA LEU A 143 3.03 11.64 8.30
C LEU A 143 2.39 12.25 7.04
N GLY A 144 2.12 13.56 7.01
CA GLY A 144 1.49 14.23 5.87
C GLY A 144 -0.01 13.95 5.75
N GLY A 145 -0.66 13.52 6.83
CA GLY A 145 -2.08 13.22 6.86
C GLY A 145 -2.94 14.46 6.67
N LYS A 146 -3.96 14.36 5.82
CA LYS A 146 -4.96 15.40 5.61
C LYS A 146 -6.10 15.23 6.61
N ARG A 147 -6.45 16.30 7.31
CA ARG A 147 -7.63 16.32 8.19
C ARG A 147 -8.89 16.20 7.35
N GLU A 148 -9.75 15.23 7.68
CA GLU A 148 -11.02 15.01 6.99
C GLU A 148 -12.20 15.50 7.85
N ARG A 149 -13.25 15.99 7.19
CA ARG A 149 -14.51 16.43 7.83
C ARG A 149 -15.49 15.26 7.98
N LEU A 150 -15.00 14.18 8.58
CA LEU A 150 -15.81 13.05 9.04
C LEU A 150 -15.90 13.11 10.57
N GLY A 151 -16.81 12.34 11.17
CA GLY A 151 -16.95 12.25 12.62
C GLY A 151 -15.65 11.91 13.35
N GLY A 152 -15.58 12.27 14.64
CA GLY A 152 -14.41 12.03 15.48
C GLY A 152 -13.14 12.72 14.98
N LEU A 153 -11.97 12.13 15.27
CA LEU A 153 -10.71 12.55 14.71
C LEU A 153 -10.37 11.71 13.47
N SER A 154 -10.67 12.25 12.29
CA SER A 154 -10.39 11.60 11.00
C SER A 154 -9.21 12.22 10.25
N TYR A 155 -8.30 11.37 9.75
CA TYR A 155 -7.20 11.76 8.86
C TYR A 155 -7.04 10.76 7.71
N SER A 156 -6.77 11.27 6.51
CA SER A 156 -6.49 10.48 5.31
C SER A 156 -5.04 10.61 4.85
N PHE A 157 -4.57 9.58 4.14
CA PHE A 157 -3.20 9.46 3.65
C PHE A 157 -3.20 8.86 2.24
N ASN A 158 -2.28 9.30 1.40
CA ASN A 158 -1.98 8.59 0.16
C ASN A 158 -1.11 7.38 0.53
N PHE A 159 -1.72 6.19 0.60
CA PHE A 159 -1.01 4.97 0.93
C PHE A 159 -0.22 4.45 -0.28
N LEU A 160 -0.84 4.50 -1.46
CA LEU A 160 -0.21 4.40 -2.78
C LEU A 160 -0.74 5.58 -3.62
N PRO A 161 -0.16 5.94 -4.78
CA PRO A 161 -0.53 7.15 -5.51
C PRO A 161 -2.03 7.26 -5.85
N ARG A 162 -2.71 6.12 -6.04
CA ARG A 162 -4.16 6.03 -6.30
C ARG A 162 -4.94 5.23 -5.25
N VAL A 163 -4.34 4.99 -4.09
CA VAL A 163 -5.01 4.31 -2.97
C VAL A 163 -4.87 5.18 -1.74
N ARG A 164 -5.99 5.73 -1.30
CA ARG A 164 -6.06 6.51 -0.07
C ARG A 164 -6.56 5.62 1.05
N ILE A 165 -5.97 5.79 2.22
CA ILE A 165 -6.46 5.17 3.46
C ILE A 165 -6.92 6.26 4.41
N LEU A 166 -7.90 5.92 5.24
CA LEU A 166 -8.43 6.82 6.24
C LEU A 166 -8.44 6.11 7.59
N THR A 167 -8.04 6.84 8.62
CA THR A 167 -8.15 6.38 10.00
C THR A 167 -9.04 7.34 10.77
N GLN A 168 -9.82 6.79 11.71
CA GLN A 168 -10.69 7.57 12.57
C GLN A 168 -10.46 7.15 14.02
N LEU A 169 -10.24 8.14 14.88
CA LEU A 169 -10.24 7.96 16.32
C LEU A 169 -11.51 8.57 16.90
N TRP A 170 -12.35 7.72 17.49
CA TRP A 170 -13.54 8.14 18.20
C TRP A 170 -13.21 8.30 19.68
N LYS A 171 -13.58 9.45 20.25
CA LYS A 171 -13.53 9.61 21.70
C LYS A 171 -14.63 8.73 22.29
N ALA A 172 -14.29 7.86 23.23
CA ALA A 172 -15.30 7.13 23.99
C ALA A 172 -16.28 8.14 24.62
N LYS A 173 -17.57 7.85 24.56
CA LYS A 173 -18.53 8.57 25.41
C LYS A 173 -18.13 8.28 26.86
N LYS A 174 -18.02 9.33 27.67
CA LYS A 174 -17.93 9.19 29.13
C LYS A 174 -19.20 8.53 29.65
#